data_AF-A0A817CM89-F1
#
_entry.id   AF-A0A817CM89-F1
#
_cell.length_a   1.000
_cell.length_b   1.000
_cell.length_c   1.000
_cell.angle_alpha   90.00
_cell.angle_beta   90.00
_cell.angle_gamma   90.00
#
_symmetry.space_group_name_H-M   'P 1'
#
loop_
_entity.id
_entity.type
_entity.pdbx_description
1 polymer ?
#
loop_
_entity_poly.entity_id
_entity_poly.type
_entity_poly.pdbx_seq_one_letter_code
_entity_poly.pdbx_strand_id
1 'polypeptide(L)'
;MYWAYHGKRFRILVVGFKRYEGIRIALSYFPHDIDIHTIEANNRQQSVDDLREFKAFGAYIAALEAIQRWSELHQKQQDNTSTTTREDQAYLPIVIKACYDVFDYPQGWLVDSTNIHQTSPDNETRQTEMSVLRHKYISMLACNLFRIFDLIKQEQETFRLITFLSDSRKQQLYTLFSKEALNSVLLLTEHAAERCLDRQQQQQTDDTTVNYFL
;
A
#
# COMPACT_ATOMS: atom_id res chain seq x y z
N MET A 1 4.41 20.32 -24.98
CA MET A 1 3.66 19.25 -24.30
C MET A 1 3.31 18.22 -25.36
N TYR A 2 3.98 17.07 -25.40
CA TYR A 2 3.67 16.02 -26.36
C TYR A 2 2.98 14.89 -25.62
N TRP A 3 1.74 14.61 -26.01
CA TRP A 3 0.95 13.50 -25.51
C TRP A 3 1.02 12.40 -26.56
N ALA A 4 1.40 11.19 -26.17
CA ALA A 4 1.24 10.02 -27.01
C ALA A 4 0.17 9.13 -26.36
N TYR A 5 -1.06 9.27 -26.86
CA TYR A 5 -2.14 8.32 -26.61
C TYR A 5 -1.84 7.05 -27.41
N HIS A 6 -1.60 5.94 -26.72
CA HIS A 6 -1.52 4.63 -27.37
C HIS A 6 -2.20 3.59 -26.47
N GLY A 7 -3.49 3.33 -26.73
CA GLY A 7 -4.23 2.15 -26.30
C GLY A 7 -4.11 1.72 -24.82
N LYS A 8 -5.17 1.96 -24.04
CA LYS A 8 -5.48 1.34 -22.73
C LYS A 8 -4.45 1.48 -21.59
N ARG A 9 -3.30 2.14 -21.76
CA ARG A 9 -2.31 2.38 -20.69
C ARG A 9 -1.70 3.78 -20.80
N PHE A 10 -1.58 4.48 -19.68
CA PHE A 10 -0.87 5.76 -19.59
C PHE A 10 0.61 5.49 -19.26
N ARG A 11 1.52 5.91 -20.14
CA ARG A 11 2.97 5.94 -19.86
C ARG A 11 3.38 7.36 -19.53
N ILE A 12 3.93 7.58 -18.33
CA ILE A 12 4.40 8.91 -17.94
C ILE A 12 5.87 9.03 -18.33
N LEU A 13 6.12 9.68 -19.47
CA LEU A 13 7.47 10.06 -19.88
C LEU A 13 7.81 11.42 -19.23
N VAL A 14 8.53 11.40 -18.09
CA VAL A 14 8.96 12.64 -17.39
C VAL A 14 10.30 13.12 -17.94
N VAL A 15 10.30 13.83 -19.07
CA VAL A 15 11.49 14.50 -19.60
C VAL A 15 11.37 16.02 -19.39
N GLY A 16 12.23 16.57 -18.55
CA GLY A 16 12.57 18.00 -18.50
C GLY A 16 11.51 18.94 -17.90
N PHE A 17 11.82 19.46 -16.71
CA PHE A 17 11.13 20.53 -15.94
C PHE A 17 9.90 20.15 -15.09
N LYS A 18 9.87 20.69 -13.86
CA LYS A 18 8.88 20.54 -12.77
C LYS A 18 8.32 19.11 -12.56
N ARG A 19 9.22 18.18 -12.24
CA ARG A 19 8.93 16.76 -11.93
C ARG A 19 7.82 16.54 -10.88
N TYR A 20 7.64 17.48 -9.95
CA TYR A 20 6.69 17.39 -8.84
C TYR A 20 5.23 17.52 -9.27
N GLU A 21 4.90 18.50 -10.13
CA GLU A 21 3.51 18.72 -10.57
C GLU A 21 3.00 17.56 -11.43
N GLY A 22 3.87 16.94 -12.24
CA GLY A 22 3.51 15.81 -13.09
C GLY A 22 3.15 14.55 -12.30
N ILE A 23 3.93 14.21 -11.26
CA ILE A 23 3.65 13.07 -10.37
C ILE A 23 2.40 13.35 -9.52
N ARG A 24 2.26 14.58 -9.00
CA ARG A 24 1.08 15.04 -8.23
C ARG A 24 -0.22 14.94 -9.04
N ILE A 25 -0.21 15.38 -10.30
CA ILE A 25 -1.37 15.31 -11.20
C ILE A 25 -1.66 13.84 -11.57
N ALA A 26 -0.65 13.06 -11.92
CA ALA A 26 -0.84 11.66 -12.30
C ALA A 26 -1.49 10.82 -11.19
N LEU A 27 -1.02 10.95 -9.95
CA LEU A 27 -1.59 10.25 -8.80
C LEU A 27 -3.02 10.73 -8.50
N SER A 28 -3.28 12.03 -8.68
CA SER A 28 -4.61 12.63 -8.44
C SER A 28 -5.68 12.11 -9.39
N TYR A 29 -5.33 11.84 -10.65
CA TYR A 29 -6.29 11.47 -11.70
C TYR A 29 -6.30 9.99 -12.07
N PHE A 30 -5.20 9.24 -11.91
CA PHE A 30 -5.09 7.86 -12.40
C PHE A 30 -4.32 6.96 -11.42
N PRO A 31 -4.93 6.53 -10.31
CA PRO A 31 -4.26 5.70 -9.30
C PRO A 31 -3.93 4.27 -9.76
N HIS A 32 -4.39 3.83 -10.95
CA HIS A 32 -4.29 2.45 -11.41
C HIS A 32 -3.51 2.23 -12.72
N ASP A 33 -3.04 3.30 -13.38
CA ASP A 33 -2.42 3.21 -14.72
C ASP A 33 -1.12 4.04 -14.80
N ILE A 34 -0.09 3.64 -14.05
CA ILE A 34 1.19 4.36 -14.03
C ILE A 34 2.31 3.40 -14.46
N ASP A 35 2.92 3.67 -15.62
CA ASP A 35 4.12 2.99 -16.14
C ASP A 35 5.26 4.02 -16.20
N ILE A 36 6.35 3.81 -15.44
CA ILE A 36 7.45 4.78 -15.24
C ILE A 36 8.81 4.12 -15.47
N HIS A 37 9.44 4.44 -16.59
CA HIS A 37 10.88 4.27 -16.75
C HIS A 37 11.62 5.61 -16.71
N THR A 38 12.53 5.68 -15.73
CA THR A 38 13.70 6.56 -15.56
C THR A 38 13.45 8.02 -15.16
N ILE A 39 13.75 8.35 -13.90
CA ILE A 39 13.93 9.72 -13.41
C ILE A 39 15.24 9.79 -12.60
N GLU A 40 16.37 9.67 -13.30
CA GLU A 40 17.69 10.03 -12.76
C GLU A 40 18.41 10.93 -13.75
N ALA A 41 18.37 12.24 -13.51
CA ALA A 41 19.32 13.24 -14.03
C ALA A 41 18.82 14.65 -13.68
N ASN A 42 19.36 15.25 -12.61
CA ASN A 42 19.64 16.68 -12.41
C ASN A 42 19.61 16.99 -10.91
N ASN A 43 20.80 16.95 -10.31
CA ASN A 43 21.02 16.87 -8.87
C ASN A 43 21.79 18.09 -8.34
N ARG A 44 21.32 19.30 -8.64
CA ARG A 44 21.89 20.54 -8.07
C ARG A 44 20.74 21.52 -7.79
N GLN A 45 20.46 21.76 -6.51
CA GLN A 45 19.42 22.66 -5.93
C GLN A 45 18.01 22.09 -5.73
N GLN A 46 17.87 20.86 -5.21
CA GLN A 46 16.60 20.42 -4.60
C GLN A 46 16.62 20.71 -3.09
N SER A 47 15.51 21.20 -2.52
CA SER A 47 15.39 21.26 -1.07
C SER A 47 15.37 19.83 -0.50
N VAL A 48 15.83 19.66 0.75
CA VAL A 48 15.86 18.34 1.41
C VAL A 48 14.45 17.74 1.47
N ASP A 49 13.43 18.57 1.61
CA ASP A 49 12.03 18.13 1.63
C ASP A 49 11.55 17.67 0.25
N ASP A 50 11.88 18.36 -0.85
CA ASP A 50 11.51 17.92 -2.21
C ASP A 50 12.06 16.53 -2.53
N LEU A 51 13.31 16.26 -2.15
CA LEU A 51 13.95 14.96 -2.36
C LEU A 51 13.28 13.88 -1.51
N ARG A 52 12.86 14.23 -0.29
CA ARG A 52 12.19 13.31 0.62
C ARG A 52 10.77 12.99 0.15
N GLU A 53 10.01 13.98 -0.29
CA GLU A 53 8.72 13.79 -0.94
C GLU A 53 8.84 12.87 -2.15
N PHE A 54 9.82 13.13 -3.01
CA PHE A 54 10.08 12.30 -4.18
C PHE A 54 10.35 10.83 -3.78
N LYS A 55 11.17 10.60 -2.75
CA LYS A 55 11.42 9.26 -2.22
C LYS A 55 10.17 8.63 -1.58
N ALA A 56 9.34 9.42 -0.91
CA ALA A 56 8.09 8.95 -0.32
C ALA A 56 7.12 8.49 -1.42
N PHE A 57 6.95 9.27 -2.49
CA PHE A 57 6.17 8.85 -3.65
C PHE A 57 6.77 7.61 -4.32
N GLY A 58 8.10 7.53 -4.47
CA GLY A 58 8.78 6.35 -4.99
C GLY A 58 8.48 5.08 -4.20
N ALA A 59 8.49 5.16 -2.86
CA ALA A 59 8.14 4.03 -1.99
C ALA A 59 6.68 3.59 -2.19
N TYR A 60 5.76 4.55 -2.33
CA TYR A 60 4.35 4.27 -2.58
C TYR A 60 4.12 3.59 -3.93
N ILE A 61 4.76 4.08 -4.98
CA ILE A 61 4.69 3.49 -6.32
C ILE A 61 5.24 2.06 -6.30
N ALA A 62 6.40 1.84 -5.67
CA ALA A 62 6.98 0.50 -5.54
C ALA A 62 6.04 -0.48 -4.80
N ALA A 63 5.29 -0.01 -3.79
CA ALA A 63 4.28 -0.83 -3.12
C ALA A 63 3.13 -1.22 -4.05
N LEU A 64 2.64 -0.28 -4.87
CA LEU A 64 1.60 -0.57 -5.87
C LEU A 64 2.09 -1.54 -6.96
N GLU A 65 3.32 -1.38 -7.46
CA GLU A 65 3.92 -2.29 -8.43
C GLU A 65 4.07 -3.70 -7.86
N ALA A 66 4.50 -3.82 -6.60
CA ALA A 66 4.60 -5.11 -5.93
C ALA A 66 3.22 -5.78 -5.80
N ILE A 67 2.18 -5.03 -5.39
CA ILE A 67 0.80 -5.52 -5.33
C ILE A 67 0.31 -5.98 -6.71
N GLN A 68 0.50 -5.15 -7.74
CA GLN A 68 0.09 -5.47 -9.10
C GLN A 68 0.78 -6.74 -9.59
N ARG A 69 2.10 -6.82 -9.40
CA ARG A 69 2.88 -7.98 -9.82
C ARG A 69 2.43 -9.25 -9.11
N TRP A 70 2.17 -9.16 -7.81
CA TRP A 70 1.62 -10.27 -7.05
C TRP A 70 0.24 -10.70 -7.58
N SER A 71 -0.64 -9.75 -7.88
CA SER A 71 -1.97 -10.02 -8.44
C SER A 71 -1.88 -10.76 -9.77
N GLU A 72 -0.98 -10.34 -10.67
CA GLU A 72 -0.72 -11.02 -11.95
C GLU A 72 -0.21 -12.46 -11.75
N LEU A 73 0.68 -12.69 -10.78
CA LEU A 73 1.18 -14.02 -10.45
C LEU A 73 0.07 -14.89 -9.85
N HIS A 74 -0.73 -14.33 -8.94
CA HIS A 74 -1.82 -15.02 -8.29
C HIS A 74 -2.90 -15.47 -9.29
N GLN A 75 -3.29 -14.58 -10.21
CA GLN A 75 -4.26 -14.90 -11.25
C GLN A 75 -3.76 -16.02 -12.18
N LYS A 76 -2.52 -15.93 -12.66
CA LYS A 76 -1.92 -16.96 -13.52
C LYS A 76 -1.89 -18.35 -12.89
N GLN A 77 -1.78 -18.43 -11.57
CA GLN A 77 -1.78 -19.69 -10.84
C GLN A 77 -3.18 -20.25 -10.58
N GLN A 78 -4.20 -19.38 -10.47
CA GLN A 78 -5.58 -19.87 -10.44
C GLN A 78 -5.95 -20.52 -11.78
N ASP A 79 -5.40 -20.00 -12.89
CA ASP A 79 -5.64 -20.52 -14.23
C ASP A 79 -4.81 -21.79 -14.55
N ASN A 80 -3.63 -21.95 -13.93
CA ASN A 80 -2.75 -23.11 -14.13
C ASN A 80 -2.84 -24.10 -12.96
N THR A 81 -3.48 -25.24 -13.19
CA THR A 81 -3.63 -26.34 -12.20
C THR A 81 -2.35 -27.13 -11.92
N SER A 82 -1.20 -26.78 -12.51
CA SER A 82 0.06 -27.50 -12.31
C SER A 82 0.77 -27.05 -11.03
N THR A 83 1.13 -28.03 -10.20
CA THR A 83 1.72 -27.95 -8.84
C THR A 83 3.12 -27.34 -8.74
N THR A 84 3.58 -26.60 -9.75
CA THR A 84 4.93 -26.04 -9.77
C THR A 84 4.94 -24.75 -8.96
N THR A 85 5.68 -24.75 -7.85
CA THR A 85 6.04 -23.64 -6.94
C THR A 85 5.17 -22.38 -7.05
N ARG A 86 4.35 -22.11 -6.03
CA ARG A 86 3.50 -20.91 -5.95
C ARG A 86 4.34 -19.63 -5.84
N GLU A 87 4.79 -19.10 -6.99
CA GLU A 87 5.55 -17.84 -7.13
C GLU A 87 4.87 -16.64 -6.46
N ASP A 88 3.54 -16.52 -6.52
CA ASP A 88 2.75 -15.52 -5.78
C ASP A 88 3.00 -15.58 -4.26
N GLN A 89 3.06 -16.77 -3.66
CA GLN A 89 3.35 -16.95 -2.24
C GLN A 89 4.79 -16.58 -1.91
N ALA A 90 5.75 -16.92 -2.80
CA ALA A 90 7.15 -16.54 -2.63
C ALA A 90 7.36 -15.02 -2.80
N TYR A 91 6.53 -14.35 -3.59
CA TYR A 91 6.59 -12.90 -3.82
C TYR A 91 5.87 -12.07 -2.75
N LEU A 92 4.95 -12.69 -1.99
CA LEU A 92 4.17 -12.02 -0.95
C LEU A 92 5.02 -11.22 0.08
N PRO A 93 6.16 -11.74 0.60
CA PRO A 93 7.00 -10.97 1.53
C PRO A 93 7.51 -9.65 0.94
N ILE A 94 7.72 -9.59 -0.38
CA ILE A 94 8.15 -8.36 -1.08
C ILE A 94 7.01 -7.33 -1.07
N VAL A 95 5.78 -7.77 -1.31
CA VAL A 95 4.58 -6.92 -1.24
C VAL A 95 4.41 -6.35 0.16
N ILE A 96 4.46 -7.21 1.17
CA ILE A 96 4.32 -6.83 2.57
C ILE A 96 5.40 -5.79 2.91
N LYS A 97 6.67 -6.09 2.64
CA LYS A 97 7.77 -5.16 2.92
C LYS A 97 7.57 -3.82 2.24
N ALA A 98 7.23 -3.80 0.94
CA ALA A 98 7.03 -2.56 0.21
C ALA A 98 5.89 -1.70 0.80
N CYS A 99 4.80 -2.33 1.25
CA CYS A 99 3.71 -1.61 1.92
C CYS A 99 4.15 -1.06 3.29
N TYR A 100 4.87 -1.86 4.09
CA TYR A 100 5.37 -1.41 5.40
C TYR A 100 6.45 -0.33 5.28
N ASP A 101 7.26 -0.32 4.21
CA ASP A 101 8.21 0.76 3.92
C ASP A 101 7.48 2.11 3.73
N VAL A 102 6.21 2.09 3.30
CA VAL A 102 5.34 3.28 3.23
C VAL A 102 4.70 3.59 4.60
N PHE A 103 4.14 2.59 5.28
CA PHE A 103 3.45 2.80 6.56
C PHE A 103 4.38 3.24 7.68
N ASP A 104 5.60 2.70 7.71
CA ASP A 104 6.65 3.03 8.68
C ASP A 104 7.69 4.00 8.11
N TYR A 105 7.29 4.80 7.11
CA TYR A 105 8.19 5.76 6.47
C TYR A 105 8.79 6.70 7.53
N PRO A 106 10.12 6.91 7.55
CA PRO A 106 10.77 7.74 8.57
C PRO A 106 10.12 9.12 8.67
N GLN A 107 9.72 9.54 9.87
CA GLN A 107 9.00 10.79 10.17
C GLN A 107 7.59 10.92 9.58
N GLY A 108 7.15 9.96 8.77
CA GLY A 108 5.83 9.92 8.16
C GLY A 108 5.82 10.15 6.67
N TRP A 109 5.01 9.34 6.01
CA TRP A 109 4.81 9.44 4.57
C TRP A 109 4.12 10.76 4.25
N LEU A 110 4.79 11.62 3.47
CA LEU A 110 4.36 12.98 3.16
C LEU A 110 4.11 13.86 4.40
N VAL A 111 4.93 13.73 5.45
CA VAL A 111 4.92 14.62 6.62
C VAL A 111 6.21 15.42 6.64
N ASP A 112 6.18 16.74 6.56
CA ASP A 112 7.38 17.61 6.56
C ASP A 112 8.35 17.36 7.73
N SER A 113 9.66 17.33 7.43
CA SER A 113 10.71 17.02 8.41
C SER A 113 11.00 18.21 9.31
N THR A 114 10.85 19.39 8.72
CA THR A 114 11.09 20.67 9.32
C THR A 114 9.75 21.33 9.55
N ASN A 115 9.46 21.61 10.83
CA ASN A 115 8.39 22.49 11.28
C ASN A 115 8.72 23.93 10.83
N ILE A 116 8.88 24.17 9.53
CA ILE A 116 9.38 25.45 9.04
C ILE A 116 8.30 26.48 9.28
N HIS A 117 8.59 27.33 10.25
CA HIS A 117 7.97 28.60 10.61
C HIS A 117 7.95 29.64 9.47
N GLN A 118 7.80 29.20 8.22
CA GLN A 118 7.55 30.01 7.04
C GLN A 118 6.11 29.73 6.59
N THR A 119 5.19 30.38 7.29
CA THR A 119 3.78 30.52 6.91
C THR A 119 3.70 31.45 5.69
N SER A 120 4.09 30.93 4.52
CA SER A 120 3.64 31.50 3.26
C SER A 120 2.35 30.77 2.83
N PRO A 121 1.40 31.47 2.17
CA PRO A 121 0.15 30.85 1.69
C PRO A 121 0.38 29.62 0.80
N ASP A 122 1.47 29.62 0.03
CA ASP A 122 1.86 28.51 -0.84
C ASP A 122 2.27 27.27 -0.04
N ASN A 123 2.90 27.44 1.12
CA ASN A 123 3.32 26.33 1.98
C ASN A 123 2.14 25.71 2.73
N GLU A 124 1.19 26.53 3.19
CA GLU A 124 -0.06 26.05 3.81
C GLU A 124 -0.91 25.23 2.83
N THR A 125 -0.98 25.68 1.58
CA THR A 125 -1.67 24.96 0.49
C THR A 125 -1.00 23.61 0.24
N ARG A 126 0.34 23.57 0.11
CA ARG A 126 1.11 22.33 -0.07
C ARG A 126 0.91 21.36 1.10
N GLN A 127 0.98 21.82 2.35
CA GLN A 127 0.78 20.96 3.52
C GLN A 127 -0.65 20.40 3.58
N THR A 128 -1.64 21.21 3.22
CA THR A 128 -3.04 20.76 3.11
C THR A 128 -3.17 19.66 2.05
N GLU A 129 -2.59 19.86 0.86
CA GLU A 129 -2.58 18.85 -0.20
C GLU A 129 -1.90 17.55 0.26
N MET A 130 -0.70 17.63 0.85
CA MET A 130 0.02 16.45 1.35
C MET A 130 -0.77 15.69 2.40
N SER A 131 -1.46 16.40 3.30
CA SER A 131 -2.37 15.81 4.28
C SER A 131 -3.50 15.06 3.59
N VAL A 132 -4.17 15.66 2.59
CA VAL A 132 -5.24 15.01 1.81
C VAL A 132 -4.73 13.76 1.10
N LEU A 133 -3.56 13.83 0.46
CA LEU A 133 -2.95 12.68 -0.23
C LEU A 133 -2.62 11.56 0.77
N ARG A 134 -2.10 11.90 1.95
CA ARG A 134 -1.81 10.94 3.02
C ARG A 134 -3.07 10.20 3.49
N HIS A 135 -4.16 10.92 3.73
CA HIS A 135 -5.45 10.31 4.09
C HIS A 135 -5.94 9.36 3.00
N LYS A 136 -5.90 9.79 1.74
CA LYS A 136 -6.40 9.02 0.61
C LYS A 136 -5.57 7.76 0.32
N TYR A 137 -4.25 7.89 0.26
CA TYR A 137 -3.39 6.83 -0.26
C TYR A 137 -2.94 5.83 0.79
N ILE A 138 -2.71 6.26 2.04
CA ILE A 138 -2.36 5.32 3.12
C ILE A 138 -3.53 4.39 3.41
N SER A 139 -4.75 4.93 3.52
CA SER A 139 -5.94 4.11 3.74
C SER A 139 -6.20 3.16 2.59
N MET A 140 -6.05 3.60 1.34
CA MET A 140 -6.21 2.75 0.16
C MET A 140 -5.17 1.62 0.11
N LEU A 141 -3.90 1.92 0.38
CA LEU A 141 -2.82 0.92 0.39
C LEU A 141 -3.04 -0.13 1.49
N ALA A 142 -3.43 0.30 2.68
CA ALA A 142 -3.77 -0.61 3.78
C ALA A 142 -4.96 -1.51 3.43
N CYS A 143 -6.04 -0.94 2.88
CA CYS A 143 -7.20 -1.72 2.42
C CYS A 143 -6.81 -2.77 1.37
N ASN A 144 -5.92 -2.43 0.43
CA ASN A 144 -5.42 -3.40 -0.55
C ASN A 144 -4.64 -4.53 0.14
N LEU A 145 -3.79 -4.22 1.11
CA LEU A 145 -3.04 -5.24 1.84
C LEU A 145 -3.95 -6.15 2.68
N PHE A 146 -4.97 -5.61 3.34
CA PHE A 146 -5.99 -6.41 4.03
C PHE A 146 -6.73 -7.36 3.08
N ARG A 147 -7.12 -6.89 1.89
CA ARG A 147 -7.76 -7.72 0.87
C ARG A 147 -6.85 -8.85 0.39
N ILE A 148 -5.56 -8.57 0.23
CA ILE A 148 -4.58 -9.61 -0.11
C ILE A 148 -4.57 -10.67 0.98
N PHE A 149 -4.40 -10.29 2.25
CA PHE A 149 -4.38 -11.23 3.37
C PHE A 149 -5.66 -12.04 3.52
N ASP A 150 -6.82 -11.42 3.28
CA ASP A 150 -8.11 -12.12 3.27
C ASP A 150 -8.17 -13.17 2.14
N LEU A 151 -7.75 -12.81 0.92
CA LEU A 151 -7.77 -13.69 -0.26
C LEU A 151 -6.91 -14.94 -0.05
N ILE A 152 -5.74 -14.79 0.56
CA ILE A 152 -4.82 -15.90 0.86
C ILE A 152 -5.02 -16.52 2.24
N LYS A 153 -6.03 -16.08 2.99
CA LYS A 153 -6.37 -16.58 4.33
C LYS A 153 -5.18 -16.55 5.30
N GLN A 154 -4.46 -15.43 5.33
CA GLN A 154 -3.34 -15.16 6.27
C GLN A 154 -3.85 -14.35 7.47
N GLU A 155 -4.61 -15.00 8.37
CA GLU A 155 -5.27 -14.30 9.48
C GLU A 155 -4.28 -13.62 10.43
N GLN A 156 -3.11 -14.23 10.67
CA GLN A 156 -2.08 -13.66 11.53
C GLN A 156 -1.56 -12.32 10.99
N GLU A 157 -1.38 -12.20 9.68
CA GLU A 157 -0.92 -10.95 9.05
C GLU A 157 -2.00 -9.87 9.08
N THR A 158 -3.28 -10.25 8.93
CA THR A 158 -4.43 -9.35 9.16
C THR A 158 -4.38 -8.75 10.57
N PHE A 159 -4.20 -9.58 11.61
CA PHE A 159 -4.13 -9.09 12.99
C PHE A 159 -2.88 -8.26 13.28
N ARG A 160 -1.74 -8.59 12.66
CA ARG A 160 -0.52 -7.77 12.76
C ARG A 160 -0.73 -6.40 12.15
N LEU A 161 -1.36 -6.32 10.97
CA LEU A 161 -1.61 -5.05 10.30
C LEU A 161 -2.58 -4.16 11.08
N ILE A 162 -3.70 -4.69 11.59
CA ILE A 162 -4.63 -3.88 12.38
C ILE A 162 -3.99 -3.36 13.68
N THR A 163 -3.17 -4.19 14.33
CA THR A 163 -2.40 -3.79 15.52
C THR A 163 -1.40 -2.69 15.17
N PHE A 164 -0.70 -2.82 14.04
CA PHE A 164 0.24 -1.82 13.57
C PHE A 164 -0.44 -0.46 13.30
N LEU A 165 -1.58 -0.48 12.61
CA LEU A 165 -2.31 0.74 12.25
C LEU A 165 -2.89 1.47 13.47
N SER A 166 -3.23 0.72 14.53
CA SER A 166 -3.77 1.24 15.79
C SER A 166 -2.72 1.58 16.85
N ASP A 167 -1.43 1.26 16.63
CA ASP A 167 -0.37 1.54 17.60
C ASP A 167 -0.21 3.06 17.82
N SER A 168 -0.54 3.50 19.02
CA SER A 168 -0.49 4.90 19.45
C SER A 168 0.93 5.46 19.55
N ARG A 169 1.94 4.59 19.62
CA ARG A 169 3.36 4.97 19.60
C ARG A 169 3.89 5.16 18.18
N LYS A 170 3.14 4.71 17.18
CA LYS A 170 3.40 5.01 15.77
C LYS A 170 2.62 6.27 15.35
N GLN A 171 2.64 6.58 14.06
CA GLN A 171 2.02 7.78 13.48
C GLN A 171 0.48 7.85 13.56
N GLN A 172 -0.15 7.03 14.42
CA GLN A 172 -1.60 6.92 14.59
C GLN A 172 -2.32 6.76 13.25
N LEU A 173 -1.84 5.82 12.41
CA LEU A 173 -2.27 5.72 11.02
C LEU A 173 -3.78 5.50 10.87
N TYR A 174 -4.45 4.91 11.87
CA TYR A 174 -5.91 4.78 11.90
C TYR A 174 -6.65 6.13 11.75
N THR A 175 -6.08 7.26 12.16
CA THR A 175 -6.72 8.58 12.02
C THR A 175 -6.80 9.05 10.56
N LEU A 176 -6.02 8.43 9.67
CA LEU A 176 -6.00 8.75 8.24
C LEU A 176 -7.15 8.10 7.47
N PHE A 177 -7.89 7.18 8.09
CA PHE A 177 -8.94 6.42 7.43
C PHE A 177 -10.27 7.15 7.52
N SER A 178 -11.02 7.15 6.42
CA SER A 178 -12.44 7.49 6.48
C SER A 178 -13.20 6.44 7.27
N LYS A 179 -14.41 6.78 7.72
CA LYS A 179 -15.29 5.84 8.42
C LYS A 179 -15.58 4.60 7.58
N GLU A 180 -15.80 4.78 6.28
CA GLU A 180 -16.05 3.69 5.33
C GLU A 180 -14.83 2.78 5.18
N ALA A 181 -13.63 3.36 5.12
CA ALA A 181 -12.38 2.60 5.04
C ALA A 181 -12.14 1.79 6.33
N LEU A 182 -12.37 2.39 7.51
CA LEU A 182 -12.31 1.69 8.79
C LEU A 182 -13.30 0.53 8.85
N ASN A 183 -14.55 0.75 8.46
CA ASN A 183 -15.57 -0.31 8.42
C ASN A 183 -15.15 -1.46 7.51
N SER A 184 -14.54 -1.16 6.36
CA SER A 184 -14.04 -2.18 5.43
C SER A 184 -12.92 -3.02 6.06
N VAL A 185 -11.99 -2.36 6.76
CA VAL A 185 -10.89 -3.03 7.48
C VAL A 185 -11.42 -3.90 8.63
N LEU A 186 -12.39 -3.38 9.39
CA LEU A 186 -13.01 -4.12 10.51
C LEU A 186 -13.72 -5.37 10.01
N LEU A 187 -14.48 -5.28 8.92
CA LEU A 187 -15.15 -6.43 8.31
C LEU A 187 -14.14 -7.52 7.87
N LEU A 188 -13.04 -7.13 7.23
CA LEU A 188 -11.98 -8.07 6.84
C LEU A 188 -11.27 -8.70 8.06
N THR A 189 -11.17 -7.96 9.15
CA THR A 189 -10.61 -8.46 10.42
C THR A 189 -11.57 -9.44 11.10
N GLU A 190 -12.87 -9.16 11.05
CA GLU A 190 -13.93 -10.05 11.53
C GLU A 190 -13.91 -11.38 10.78
N HIS A 191 -13.88 -11.36 9.44
CA HIS A 191 -13.75 -12.58 8.64
C HIS A 191 -12.50 -13.40 9.00
N ALA A 192 -11.38 -12.74 9.31
CA ALA A 192 -10.17 -13.42 9.77
C ALA A 192 -10.36 -14.07 11.15
N ALA A 193 -11.09 -13.42 12.06
CA ALA A 193 -11.40 -13.97 13.37
C ALA A 193 -12.33 -15.18 13.26
N GLU A 194 -13.38 -15.12 12.46
CA GLU A 194 -14.30 -16.23 12.19
C GLU A 194 -13.55 -17.46 11.68
N ARG A 195 -12.68 -17.29 10.66
CA ARG A 195 -11.87 -18.40 10.14
C ARG A 195 -10.93 -19.02 11.18
N CYS A 196 -10.42 -18.23 12.12
CA CYS A 196 -9.60 -18.76 13.22
C CYS A 196 -10.44 -19.64 14.17
N LEU A 197 -11.65 -19.21 14.50
CA LEU A 197 -12.57 -19.97 15.34
C LEU A 197 -13.01 -21.27 14.66
N ASP A 198 -13.34 -21.21 13.36
CA ASP A 198 -13.73 -22.40 12.58
C ASP A 198 -12.61 -23.46 12.56
N ARG A 199 -11.35 -23.04 12.40
CA ARG A 199 -10.19 -23.95 12.46
C ARG A 199 -10.03 -24.59 13.84
N GLN A 200 -10.30 -23.86 14.92
CA GLN A 200 -10.24 -24.42 16.28
C GLN A 200 -11.35 -25.42 16.56
N GLN A 201 -12.57 -25.17 16.07
CA GLN A 201 -13.69 -26.10 16.22
C GLN A 201 -13.46 -27.40 15.46
N GLN A 202 -12.92 -27.32 14.24
CA GLN A 202 -12.59 -28.50 13.43
C GLN A 202 -11.53 -29.38 14.10
N GLN A 203 -10.48 -28.78 14.67
CA GLN A 203 -9.44 -29.52 15.39
C GLN A 203 -9.98 -30.23 16.65
N GLN A 204 -10.92 -29.63 17.37
CA GLN A 204 -11.56 -30.27 18.52
C GLN A 204 -12.46 -31.45 18.13
N THR A 205 -13.21 -31.36 17.03
CA THR A 205 -14.02 -32.49 16.54
C THR A 205 -13.18 -33.68 16.08
N ASP A 206 -12.04 -33.44 15.43
CA ASP A 206 -11.16 -34.53 14.98
C ASP A 206 -10.50 -35.26 16.16
N ASP A 207 -10.03 -34.53 17.18
CA ASP A 207 -9.44 -35.13 18.40
C ASP A 207 -10.48 -35.90 19.24
N THR A 208 -11.74 -35.46 19.23
CA THR A 208 -12.81 -36.17 19.93
C THR A 208 -13.16 -37.47 19.21
N THR A 209 -13.16 -37.45 17.87
CA THR A 209 -13.51 -38.63 17.06
C THR A 209 -12.44 -39.71 17.15
N VAL A 210 -11.14 -39.35 17.19
CA VAL A 210 -10.04 -40.32 17.38
C VAL A 210 -10.12 -41.03 18.73
N ASN A 211 -10.56 -40.35 19.79
CA ASN A 211 -10.73 -40.97 21.12
C ASN A 211 -11.92 -41.94 21.24
N TYR A 212 -12.88 -41.90 20.30
CA TYR A 212 -13.98 -42.88 20.26
C TYR A 212 -13.65 -44.14 19.43
N PHE A 213 -12.51 -44.15 18.72
CA PHE A 213 -12.05 -45.27 17.90
C PHE A 213 -10.77 -45.97 18.45
N LEU A 214 -10.33 -45.61 19.65
CA LEU A 214 -9.31 -46.32 20.44
C LEU A 214 -9.96 -47.01 21.65
#